data_AF-A0AAV6XHN3-F1
#
_entry.id   AF-A0AAV6XHN3-F1
#
_cell.length_a   1.000
_cell.length_b   1.000
_cell.length_c   1.000
_cell.angle_alpha   90.00
_cell.angle_beta   90.00
_cell.angle_gamma   90.00
#
_symmetry.space_group_name_H-M   'P 1'
#
loop_
_entity.id
_entity.type
_entity.pdbx_description
1 polymer ?
#
loop_
_entity_poly.entity_id
_entity_poly.type
_entity_poly.pdbx_seq_one_letter_code
_entity_poly.pdbx_strand_id
1 'polypeptide(L)'
;MADNNAPTENTVSSGDNNAPSASENEMSIDALARQVQESLSLSKRHKFWETQPVGQFKDLGDTTLPEGPIEPPTPVSEVKQEPYNLPSPYEWVTCDIDSEEVCAEVYNLLTNNYVEDDENMFRFNYSKEFLRWALRPPGYFKSWHIGVRVKTSKKLVAFITGIPAKIRVRDDVVVMAEVNFLCVHKKLRSKRLAPVMIKEVTRRVHLENIWQAAYTAGIVLPTPVTTCQYWHRSLNPKKLIDVGFSRLGARMTMSRTIKLYKLPDQTITPGFRKMEPHDVPAVTRLLRNYLKQFVVAPDFDENDVEHWLLPKEGVVDSYLVESPETHEITDFCSFYTLPSSILGSQNHSILKAAYSYYNVSTKTPLLQLMNDALIVAKMKEFDVFNALDVMENENFLKELKFGPGDGKLHYYLYNYRVKHVLRASELGLVLL
;
A
#
# COMPACT_ATOMS: atom_id res chain seq x y z
N MET A 1 -18.03 40.74 -68.97
CA MET A 1 -19.10 41.27 -68.10
C MET A 1 -18.42 41.51 -66.76
N ALA A 2 -17.85 42.70 -66.58
CA ALA A 2 -18.51 43.81 -65.88
C ALA A 2 -18.84 43.37 -64.45
N ASP A 3 -17.94 43.67 -63.50
CA ASP A 3 -17.99 44.91 -62.68
C ASP A 3 -19.13 44.80 -61.66
N ASN A 4 -18.91 44.83 -60.35
CA ASN A 4 -18.38 45.93 -59.53
C ASN A 4 -18.52 45.46 -58.06
N ASN A 5 -17.75 45.85 -57.03
CA ASN A 5 -17.07 47.10 -56.71
C ASN A 5 -15.98 46.80 -55.64
N ALA A 6 -14.74 47.19 -55.90
CA ALA A 6 -13.99 48.30 -55.25
C ALA A 6 -14.39 48.80 -53.82
N PRO A 7 -13.55 49.59 -53.10
CA PRO A 7 -12.07 49.60 -53.01
C PRO A 7 -11.47 50.05 -51.63
N THR A 8 -10.12 49.97 -51.50
CA THR A 8 -9.11 50.95 -50.94
C THR A 8 -9.33 51.65 -49.56
N GLU A 9 -8.35 52.10 -48.77
CA GLU A 9 -6.88 52.13 -48.75
C GLU A 9 -6.42 52.65 -47.37
N ASN A 10 -5.25 52.16 -46.95
CA ASN A 10 -4.18 52.76 -46.14
C ASN A 10 -4.39 54.03 -45.29
N THR A 11 -3.91 53.98 -44.05
CA THR A 11 -2.90 54.92 -43.54
C THR A 11 -2.16 54.35 -42.34
N VAL A 12 -0.85 54.65 -42.27
CA VAL A 12 0.16 54.15 -41.33
C VAL A 12 0.49 55.23 -40.27
N SER A 13 1.05 54.77 -39.14
CA SER A 13 1.74 55.47 -38.02
C SER A 13 0.90 55.56 -36.74
N SER A 14 1.38 55.27 -35.52
CA SER A 14 2.70 54.87 -34.99
C SER A 14 2.54 54.57 -33.48
N GLY A 15 3.32 53.62 -32.94
CA GLY A 15 3.83 53.72 -31.55
C GLY A 15 3.22 52.82 -30.45
N ASP A 16 4.08 51.96 -29.92
CA ASP A 16 4.16 51.40 -28.55
C ASP A 16 3.21 50.30 -28.04
N ASN A 17 3.81 49.10 -27.95
CA ASN A 17 3.89 48.22 -26.77
C ASN A 17 2.72 48.23 -25.77
N ASN A 18 1.92 47.14 -25.78
CA ASN A 18 1.74 46.28 -24.59
C ASN A 18 0.95 45.02 -24.95
N ALA A 19 1.54 43.86 -24.69
CA ALA A 19 0.85 42.57 -24.68
C ALA A 19 -0.02 42.47 -23.41
N PRO A 20 -1.21 41.84 -23.48
CA PRO A 20 -1.83 41.23 -22.31
C PRO A 20 -1.46 39.74 -22.28
N SER A 21 -0.80 39.36 -21.19
CA SER A 21 -0.47 38.01 -20.78
C SER A 21 -1.70 37.11 -20.69
N ALA A 22 -1.62 35.94 -21.34
CA ALA A 22 -2.52 34.83 -21.10
C ALA A 22 -2.14 34.13 -19.78
N SER A 23 -2.89 34.37 -18.72
CA SER A 23 -2.80 33.55 -17.49
C SER A 23 -4.02 33.74 -16.57
N GLU A 24 -5.22 33.40 -17.02
CA GLU A 24 -6.34 33.20 -16.09
C GLU A 24 -7.16 31.98 -16.51
N ASN A 25 -7.30 31.04 -15.56
CA ASN A 25 -8.23 29.93 -15.52
C ASN A 25 -8.00 28.71 -16.43
N GLU A 26 -7.05 27.86 -16.03
CA GLU A 26 -7.25 26.40 -16.09
C GLU A 26 -6.73 25.76 -14.79
N MET A 27 -7.52 25.84 -13.71
CA MET A 27 -7.38 24.86 -12.64
C MET A 27 -7.81 23.51 -13.21
N SER A 28 -6.91 22.52 -13.19
CA SER A 28 -7.27 21.18 -13.64
C SER A 28 -8.42 20.63 -12.79
N ILE A 29 -9.29 19.84 -13.40
CA ILE A 29 -10.43 19.20 -12.71
C ILE A 29 -9.94 18.36 -11.51
N ASP A 30 -8.71 17.85 -11.54
CA ASP A 30 -8.07 17.14 -10.43
C ASP A 30 -7.66 18.06 -9.28
N ALA A 31 -7.20 19.28 -9.57
CA ALA A 31 -6.91 20.29 -8.55
C ALA A 31 -8.19 20.74 -7.85
N LEU A 32 -9.27 20.92 -8.61
CA LEU A 32 -10.58 21.29 -8.07
C LEU A 32 -11.19 20.14 -7.24
N ALA A 33 -11.04 18.89 -7.69
CA ALA A 33 -11.47 17.71 -6.94
C ALA A 33 -10.69 17.55 -5.62
N ARG A 34 -9.38 17.83 -5.61
CA ARG A 34 -8.57 17.91 -4.39
C ARG A 34 -9.08 18.99 -3.44
N GLN A 35 -9.33 20.20 -3.94
CA GLN A 35 -9.82 21.32 -3.13
C GLN A 35 -11.21 21.04 -2.53
N VAL A 36 -12.09 20.36 -3.28
CA VAL A 36 -13.42 19.94 -2.79
C VAL A 36 -13.28 18.83 -1.74
N GLN A 37 -12.40 17.86 -1.93
CA GLN A 37 -12.16 16.79 -0.95
C GLN A 37 -11.47 17.34 0.33
N GLU A 38 -10.57 18.30 0.19
CA GLU A 38 -9.97 19.09 1.28
C GLU A 38 -11.06 19.84 2.06
N SER A 39 -11.95 20.56 1.36
CA SER A 39 -13.06 21.31 2.00
C SER A 39 -14.06 20.42 2.74
N LEU A 40 -14.34 19.22 2.22
CA LEU A 40 -15.24 18.25 2.84
C LEU A 40 -14.57 17.57 4.06
N SER A 41 -13.26 17.35 4.02
CA SER A 41 -12.51 16.74 5.13
C SER A 41 -12.26 17.69 6.32
N LEU A 42 -12.11 18.99 6.07
CA LEU A 42 -12.01 20.04 7.10
C LEU A 42 -13.23 20.11 8.03
N SER A 43 -14.38 19.58 7.59
CA SER A 43 -15.62 19.56 8.39
C SER A 43 -15.65 18.50 9.50
N LYS A 44 -14.78 17.48 9.46
CA LYS A 44 -14.81 16.34 10.40
C LYS A 44 -13.68 16.45 11.42
N ARG A 45 -14.01 16.87 12.65
CA ARG A 45 -13.03 16.91 13.76
C ARG A 45 -12.53 15.52 14.14
N HIS A 46 -11.21 15.32 14.15
CA HIS A 46 -10.55 14.07 14.54
C HIS A 46 -9.95 14.18 15.94
N LYS A 47 -10.81 14.17 16.98
CA LYS A 47 -10.43 14.40 18.39
C LYS A 47 -9.20 13.63 18.91
N PHE A 48 -8.95 12.43 18.39
CA PHE A 48 -7.75 11.66 18.74
C PHE A 48 -6.52 12.16 17.97
N TRP A 49 -6.58 12.18 16.63
CA TRP A 49 -5.46 12.52 15.75
C TRP A 49 -5.01 13.99 15.87
N GLU A 50 -5.92 14.90 16.22
CA GLU A 50 -5.58 16.31 16.52
C GLU A 50 -4.65 16.46 17.73
N THR A 51 -4.48 15.41 18.54
CA THR A 51 -3.56 15.39 19.71
C THR A 51 -2.30 14.59 19.47
N GLN A 52 -2.11 14.02 18.28
CA GLN A 52 -0.98 13.16 17.97
C GLN A 52 0.06 13.94 17.15
N PRO A 53 1.36 13.57 17.22
CA PRO A 53 2.41 14.15 16.40
C PRO A 53 2.30 13.65 14.96
N VAL A 54 1.29 14.10 14.24
CA VAL A 54 1.07 13.83 12.83
C VAL A 54 0.88 15.15 12.09
N GLY A 55 1.11 15.17 10.77
CA GLY A 55 0.74 16.31 9.95
C GLY A 55 -0.74 16.66 10.18
N GLN A 56 -1.04 17.92 10.50
CA GLN A 56 -2.40 18.35 10.74
C GLN A 56 -2.97 18.99 9.47
N PHE A 57 -4.28 18.87 9.24
CA PHE A 57 -4.92 19.49 8.08
C PHE A 57 -4.73 21.01 8.02
N LYS A 58 -4.61 21.68 9.19
CA LYS A 58 -4.32 23.11 9.28
C LYS A 58 -2.91 23.49 8.81
N ASP A 59 -1.99 22.53 8.77
CA ASP A 59 -0.60 22.71 8.37
C ASP A 59 -0.40 22.38 6.87
N LEU A 60 -1.47 21.96 6.17
CA LEU A 60 -1.39 21.55 4.77
C LEU A 60 -1.00 22.74 3.89
N GLY A 61 0.10 22.57 3.13
CA GLY A 61 0.62 23.63 2.25
C GLY A 61 1.50 24.67 2.96
N ASP A 62 1.68 24.57 4.28
CA ASP A 62 2.65 25.41 4.99
C ASP A 62 4.09 24.93 4.73
N THR A 63 4.77 25.62 3.83
CA THR A 63 6.15 25.31 3.43
C THR A 63 7.21 25.83 4.41
N THR A 64 6.81 26.57 5.44
CA THR A 64 7.73 27.10 6.46
C THR A 64 8.09 26.05 7.52
N LEU A 65 7.26 25.02 7.68
CA LEU A 65 7.50 23.95 8.64
C LEU A 65 8.67 23.05 8.21
N PRO A 66 9.56 22.67 9.13
CA PRO A 66 10.67 21.79 8.82
C PRO A 66 10.19 20.37 8.50
N GLU A 67 10.92 19.71 7.59
CA GLU A 67 10.81 18.25 7.35
C GLU A 67 11.49 17.50 8.50
N GLY A 68 11.06 16.26 8.76
CA GLY A 68 11.63 15.41 9.81
C GLY A 68 10.70 15.23 11.01
N PRO A 69 11.24 14.84 12.18
CA PRO A 69 10.46 14.61 13.39
C PRO A 69 9.60 15.80 13.80
N ILE A 70 8.33 15.55 14.16
CA ILE A 70 7.39 16.61 14.59
C ILE A 70 7.64 16.97 16.06
N GLU A 71 7.83 15.95 16.89
CA GLU A 71 8.23 16.04 18.28
C GLU A 71 9.62 15.41 18.45
N PRO A 72 10.52 16.05 19.21
CA PRO A 72 11.83 15.48 19.48
C PRO A 72 11.70 14.22 20.37
N PRO A 73 12.61 13.24 20.23
CA PRO A 73 12.70 12.12 21.16
C PRO A 73 12.82 12.60 22.61
N THR A 74 12.06 12.00 23.52
CA THR A 74 12.26 12.19 24.96
C THR A 74 13.12 11.06 25.54
N PRO A 75 13.77 11.26 26.69
CA PRO A 75 14.49 10.15 27.34
C PRO A 75 13.56 8.95 27.57
N VAL A 76 14.04 7.73 27.30
CA VAL A 76 13.24 6.49 27.50
C VAL A 76 12.74 6.35 28.94
N SER A 77 13.47 6.91 29.92
CA SER A 77 13.06 6.97 31.32
C SER A 77 11.78 7.77 31.56
N GLU A 78 11.43 8.72 30.68
CA GLU A 78 10.20 9.52 30.75
C GLU A 78 9.02 8.84 30.04
N VAL A 79 9.28 7.80 29.24
CA VAL A 79 8.22 6.98 28.64
C VAL A 79 7.51 6.21 29.75
N LYS A 80 6.18 6.16 29.67
CA LYS A 80 5.36 5.41 30.63
C LYS A 80 5.77 3.93 30.64
N GLN A 81 6.29 3.46 31.77
CA GLN A 81 6.78 2.08 31.92
C GLN A 81 5.64 1.05 32.00
N GLU A 82 4.55 1.42 32.68
CA GLU A 82 3.37 0.57 32.81
C GLU A 82 2.43 0.68 31.59
N PRO A 83 1.71 -0.39 31.22
CA PRO A 83 0.72 -0.34 30.16
C PRO A 83 -0.38 0.71 30.38
N TYR A 84 -1.00 1.18 29.30
CA TYR A 84 -2.19 2.02 29.41
C TYR A 84 -3.36 1.27 30.06
N ASN A 85 -4.19 1.98 30.81
CA ASN A 85 -5.33 1.37 31.49
C ASN A 85 -6.37 0.88 30.47
N LEU A 86 -6.81 -0.37 30.66
CA LEU A 86 -7.99 -0.94 29.99
C LEU A 86 -9.18 -0.95 30.95
N PRO A 87 -10.42 -0.98 30.43
CA PRO A 87 -11.58 -1.24 31.29
C PRO A 87 -11.41 -2.57 32.04
N SER A 88 -11.89 -2.60 33.29
CA SER A 88 -11.73 -3.73 34.24
C SER A 88 -11.88 -5.15 33.64
N PRO A 89 -12.87 -5.47 32.77
CA PRO A 89 -13.04 -6.82 32.24
C PRO A 89 -11.99 -7.24 31.19
N TYR A 90 -11.10 -6.33 30.77
CA TYR A 90 -10.10 -6.60 29.74
C TYR A 90 -8.68 -6.59 30.30
N GLU A 91 -7.80 -7.29 29.61
CA GLU A 91 -6.37 -7.34 29.91
C GLU A 91 -5.55 -7.29 28.62
N TRP A 92 -4.35 -6.71 28.70
CA TRP A 92 -3.38 -6.76 27.62
C TRP A 92 -2.76 -8.15 27.53
N VAL A 93 -2.44 -8.57 26.32
CA VAL A 93 -1.63 -9.76 26.07
C VAL A 93 -0.62 -9.44 24.98
N THR A 94 0.57 -10.03 25.07
CA THR A 94 1.52 -10.06 23.97
C THR A 94 1.27 -11.34 23.18
N CYS A 95 0.95 -11.22 21.89
CA CYS A 95 0.62 -12.36 21.05
C CYS A 95 1.89 -12.96 20.43
N ASP A 96 2.33 -14.12 20.93
CA ASP A 96 3.42 -14.86 20.31
C ASP A 96 2.92 -15.65 19.09
N ILE A 97 3.27 -15.19 17.88
CA ILE A 97 2.86 -15.80 16.62
C ILE A 97 3.58 -17.15 16.36
N ASP A 98 4.60 -17.47 17.15
CA ASP A 98 5.22 -18.80 17.14
C ASP A 98 4.31 -19.86 17.78
N SER A 99 3.43 -19.46 18.70
CA SER A 99 2.43 -20.37 19.26
C SER A 99 1.32 -20.63 18.24
N GLU A 100 1.10 -21.91 17.93
CA GLU A 100 0.03 -22.34 17.01
C GLU A 100 -1.35 -21.89 17.51
N GLU A 101 -1.57 -21.93 18.82
CA GLU A 101 -2.82 -21.52 19.47
C GLU A 101 -3.06 -20.01 19.29
N VAL A 102 -2.07 -19.18 19.62
CA VAL A 102 -2.17 -17.72 19.51
C VAL A 102 -2.26 -17.30 18.04
N CYS A 103 -1.49 -17.92 17.16
CA CYS A 103 -1.57 -17.67 15.72
C CYS A 103 -2.96 -18.01 15.17
N ALA A 104 -3.57 -19.12 15.62
CA ALA A 104 -4.93 -19.48 15.24
C ALA A 104 -5.97 -18.49 15.77
N GLU A 105 -5.81 -17.97 16.99
CA GLU A 105 -6.70 -16.94 17.53
C GLU A 105 -6.59 -15.61 16.78
N VAL A 106 -5.38 -15.17 16.45
CA VAL A 106 -5.14 -13.96 15.65
C VAL A 106 -5.74 -14.12 14.26
N TYR A 107 -5.47 -15.25 13.60
CA TYR A 107 -6.11 -15.62 12.33
C TYR A 107 -7.64 -15.53 12.44
N ASN A 108 -8.24 -16.20 13.42
CA ASN A 108 -9.69 -16.21 13.62
C ASN A 108 -10.26 -14.81 13.91
N LEU A 109 -9.53 -13.96 14.65
CA LEU A 109 -9.96 -12.59 14.90
C LEU A 109 -10.00 -11.80 13.58
N LEU A 110 -8.91 -11.85 12.79
CA LEU A 110 -8.78 -11.12 11.53
C LEU A 110 -9.80 -11.61 10.50
N THR A 111 -9.87 -12.91 10.24
CA THR A 111 -10.81 -13.53 9.28
C THR A 111 -12.28 -13.27 9.63
N ASN A 112 -12.62 -12.89 10.86
CA ASN A 112 -14.00 -12.59 11.24
C ASN A 112 -14.31 -11.10 11.44
N ASN A 113 -13.30 -10.25 11.62
CA ASN A 113 -13.50 -8.88 12.09
C ASN A 113 -12.61 -7.83 11.41
N TYR A 114 -11.74 -8.21 10.47
CA TYR A 114 -10.88 -7.26 9.77
C TYR A 114 -11.60 -6.58 8.60
N VAL A 115 -10.83 -6.06 7.65
CA VAL A 115 -11.30 -5.30 6.48
C VAL A 115 -12.29 -6.13 5.66
N GLU A 116 -13.42 -5.50 5.35
CA GLU A 116 -14.49 -5.98 4.47
C GLU A 116 -14.61 -4.95 3.35
N ASP A 117 -15.00 -5.40 2.16
CA ASP A 117 -15.42 -4.50 1.10
C ASP A 117 -16.75 -3.80 1.47
N ASP A 118 -17.04 -2.67 0.83
CA ASP A 118 -18.22 -1.85 1.15
C ASP A 118 -19.54 -2.62 0.95
N GLU A 119 -19.55 -3.61 0.05
CA GLU A 119 -20.70 -4.48 -0.23
C GLU A 119 -20.74 -5.75 0.67
N ASN A 120 -19.76 -5.97 1.55
CA ASN A 120 -19.59 -7.17 2.39
C ASN A 120 -19.62 -8.50 1.60
N MET A 121 -19.11 -8.53 0.37
CA MET A 121 -18.98 -9.73 -0.44
C MET A 121 -17.65 -10.47 -0.19
N PHE A 122 -16.60 -9.74 0.19
CA PHE A 122 -15.25 -10.25 0.34
C PHE A 122 -14.63 -9.81 1.66
N ARG A 123 -13.92 -10.73 2.30
CA ARG A 123 -13.14 -10.42 3.50
C ARG A 123 -11.74 -10.99 3.38
N PHE A 124 -10.73 -10.20 3.71
CA PHE A 124 -9.35 -10.69 3.70
C PHE A 124 -9.20 -11.92 4.60
N ASN A 125 -8.46 -12.89 4.07
CA ASN A 125 -8.17 -14.15 4.72
C ASN A 125 -6.66 -14.38 4.76
N TYR A 126 -5.96 -13.57 5.56
CA TYR A 126 -4.52 -13.73 5.78
C TYR A 126 -4.23 -15.13 6.32
N SER A 127 -3.46 -15.94 5.60
CA SER A 127 -3.08 -17.28 6.07
C SER A 127 -2.18 -17.20 7.30
N LYS A 128 -2.07 -18.30 8.06
CA LYS A 128 -1.14 -18.36 9.20
C LYS A 128 0.31 -18.19 8.76
N GLU A 129 0.63 -18.74 7.58
CA GLU A 129 1.94 -18.65 6.95
C GLU A 129 2.28 -17.21 6.56
N PHE A 130 1.27 -16.47 6.06
CA PHE A 130 1.38 -15.03 5.77
C PHE A 130 1.57 -14.24 7.05
N LEU A 131 0.77 -14.47 8.09
CA LEU A 131 0.90 -13.76 9.37
C LEU A 131 2.28 -14.00 9.99
N ARG A 132 2.80 -15.23 9.94
CA ARG A 132 4.17 -15.53 10.39
C ARG A 132 5.23 -14.80 9.57
N TRP A 133 5.05 -14.69 8.26
CA TRP A 133 5.96 -13.97 7.39
C TRP A 133 5.92 -12.46 7.65
N ALA A 134 4.72 -11.87 7.68
CA ALA A 134 4.51 -10.44 7.89
C ALA A 134 4.92 -9.95 9.29
N LEU A 135 4.75 -10.78 10.32
CA LEU A 135 4.97 -10.37 11.72
C LEU A 135 6.32 -10.81 12.29
N ARG A 136 7.18 -11.47 11.50
CA ARG A 136 8.48 -11.96 12.00
C ARG A 136 9.67 -11.57 11.13
N PRO A 137 9.80 -10.31 10.69
CA PRO A 137 11.04 -9.89 10.03
C PRO A 137 12.25 -10.02 10.96
N PRO A 138 13.48 -10.02 10.42
CA PRO A 138 14.69 -10.01 11.21
C PRO A 138 14.68 -8.88 12.26
N GLY A 139 14.96 -9.23 13.51
CA GLY A 139 15.02 -8.26 14.61
C GLY A 139 13.65 -7.75 15.11
N TYR A 140 12.53 -8.39 14.75
CA TYR A 140 11.21 -7.98 15.24
C TYR A 140 11.06 -8.03 16.77
N PHE A 141 10.23 -7.14 17.29
CA PHE A 141 9.92 -7.07 18.72
C PHE A 141 8.63 -7.84 19.02
N LYS A 142 8.73 -8.98 19.72
CA LYS A 142 7.54 -9.73 20.17
C LYS A 142 6.57 -8.84 20.96
N SER A 143 7.10 -7.90 21.74
CA SER A 143 6.32 -6.95 22.54
C SER A 143 5.40 -6.06 21.69
N TRP A 144 5.66 -5.88 20.40
CA TRP A 144 4.87 -5.04 19.50
C TRP A 144 3.66 -5.78 18.88
N HIS A 145 3.48 -7.07 19.15
CA HIS A 145 2.27 -7.81 18.81
C HIS A 145 1.29 -7.78 19.97
N ILE A 146 0.34 -6.85 19.93
CA ILE A 146 -0.45 -6.47 21.09
C ILE A 146 -1.90 -6.91 20.90
N GLY A 147 -2.36 -7.77 21.80
CA GLY A 147 -3.74 -8.22 21.89
C GLY A 147 -4.48 -7.65 23.10
N VAL A 148 -5.81 -7.64 23.02
CA VAL A 148 -6.70 -7.43 24.17
C VAL A 148 -7.56 -8.66 24.36
N ARG A 149 -7.56 -9.22 25.59
CA ARG A 149 -8.42 -10.34 25.97
C ARG A 149 -9.49 -9.92 26.96
N VAL A 150 -10.60 -10.66 26.96
CA VAL A 150 -11.56 -10.64 28.06
C VAL A 150 -11.01 -11.52 29.19
N LYS A 151 -10.89 -10.99 30.41
CA LYS A 151 -10.27 -11.70 31.55
C LYS A 151 -10.95 -13.03 31.88
N THR A 152 -12.28 -13.08 31.83
CA THR A 152 -13.06 -14.25 32.23
C THR A 152 -13.02 -15.37 31.19
N SER A 153 -13.22 -15.05 29.91
CA SER A 153 -13.28 -16.05 28.83
C SER A 153 -11.95 -16.28 28.13
N LYS A 154 -10.94 -15.44 28.41
CA LYS A 154 -9.65 -15.38 27.71
C LYS A 154 -9.74 -15.16 26.19
N LYS A 155 -10.93 -14.82 25.68
CA LYS A 155 -11.15 -14.58 24.25
C LYS A 155 -10.39 -13.32 23.78
N LEU A 156 -9.62 -13.45 22.70
CA LEU A 156 -8.99 -12.32 22.00
C LEU A 156 -10.07 -11.48 21.30
N VAL A 157 -10.09 -10.17 21.57
CA VAL A 157 -11.13 -9.25 21.08
C VAL A 157 -10.59 -8.03 20.33
N ALA A 158 -9.28 -7.80 20.39
CA ALA A 158 -8.62 -6.81 19.55
C ALA A 158 -7.14 -7.16 19.37
N PHE A 159 -6.55 -6.67 18.29
CA PHE A 159 -5.16 -6.90 17.91
C PHE A 159 -4.59 -5.67 17.19
N ILE A 160 -3.32 -5.34 17.41
CA ILE A 160 -2.53 -4.35 16.67
C ILE A 160 -1.09 -4.83 16.66
N THR A 161 -0.36 -4.57 15.58
CA THR A 161 1.03 -4.98 15.44
C THR A 161 1.92 -3.83 15.04
N GLY A 162 3.18 -3.91 15.43
CA GLY A 162 4.28 -3.16 14.84
C GLY A 162 5.41 -4.11 14.48
N ILE A 163 6.16 -3.81 13.43
CA ILE A 163 7.44 -4.43 13.10
C ILE A 163 8.50 -3.34 12.83
N PRO A 164 9.79 -3.57 13.10
CA PRO A 164 10.81 -2.58 12.77
C PRO A 164 11.05 -2.54 11.26
N ALA A 165 11.23 -1.34 10.72
CA ALA A 165 11.59 -1.12 9.33
C ALA A 165 12.55 0.08 9.23
N LYS A 166 13.61 -0.05 8.42
CA LYS A 166 14.45 1.10 8.03
C LYS A 166 13.76 1.79 6.87
N ILE A 167 13.24 2.99 7.08
CA ILE A 167 12.54 3.77 6.07
C ILE A 167 13.38 4.99 5.75
N ARG A 168 13.78 5.10 4.49
CA ARG A 168 14.42 6.28 3.95
C ARG A 168 13.35 7.30 3.59
N VAL A 169 13.49 8.52 4.11
CA VAL A 169 12.74 9.69 3.69
C VAL A 169 13.72 10.72 3.15
N ARG A 170 13.73 10.88 1.83
CA ARG A 170 14.77 11.59 1.06
C ARG A 170 16.16 11.04 1.34
N ASP A 171 16.97 11.77 2.10
CA ASP A 171 18.36 11.43 2.39
C ASP A 171 18.50 10.76 3.76
N ASP A 172 17.50 10.88 4.62
CA ASP A 172 17.53 10.37 5.99
C ASP A 172 16.97 8.94 6.07
N VAL A 173 17.75 8.02 6.63
CA VAL A 173 17.28 6.66 6.95
C VAL A 173 16.87 6.62 8.41
N VAL A 174 15.58 6.38 8.65
CA VAL A 174 14.98 6.38 9.99
C VAL A 174 14.50 4.97 10.31
N VAL A 175 14.84 4.48 11.49
CA VAL A 175 14.23 3.26 12.01
C VAL A 175 12.82 3.61 12.50
N MET A 176 11.81 3.06 11.84
CA MET A 176 10.40 3.29 12.15
C MET A 176 9.73 1.97 12.56
N ALA A 177 8.61 2.07 13.27
CA ALA A 177 7.67 0.96 13.39
C ALA A 177 6.71 0.96 12.19
N GLU A 178 6.65 -0.12 11.41
CA GLU A 178 5.57 -0.35 10.47
C GLU A 178 4.37 -0.93 11.24
N VAL A 179 3.29 -0.15 11.35
CA VAL A 179 2.09 -0.53 12.11
C VAL A 179 1.03 -1.10 11.17
N ASN A 180 0.56 -2.31 11.47
CA ASN A 180 -0.44 -3.01 10.67
C ASN A 180 -1.39 -3.85 11.55
N PHE A 181 -2.40 -4.47 10.92
CA PHE A 181 -3.34 -5.42 11.52
C PHE A 181 -4.14 -4.89 12.71
N LEU A 182 -4.41 -3.58 12.77
CA LEU A 182 -5.31 -3.00 13.76
C LEU A 182 -6.74 -3.54 13.55
N CYS A 183 -7.14 -4.45 14.42
CA CYS A 183 -8.43 -5.12 14.38
C CYS A 183 -9.13 -5.02 15.72
N VAL A 184 -10.39 -4.57 15.71
CA VAL A 184 -11.27 -4.62 16.88
C VAL A 184 -12.50 -5.45 16.52
N HIS A 185 -12.81 -6.43 17.36
CA HIS A 185 -13.97 -7.30 17.20
C HIS A 185 -15.24 -6.46 16.97
N LYS A 186 -16.09 -6.84 16.01
CA LYS A 186 -17.22 -6.00 15.53
C LYS A 186 -18.11 -5.46 16.65
N LYS A 187 -18.43 -6.30 17.64
CA LYS A 187 -19.23 -5.96 18.84
C LYS A 187 -18.61 -4.89 19.77
N LEU A 188 -17.33 -4.58 19.61
CA LEU A 188 -16.60 -3.58 20.41
C LEU A 188 -16.22 -2.33 19.61
N ARG A 189 -16.58 -2.25 18.33
CA ARG A 189 -16.40 -1.05 17.51
C ARG A 189 -17.20 0.13 18.11
N SER A 190 -16.76 1.34 17.83
CA SER A 190 -17.33 2.59 18.38
C SER A 190 -17.18 2.80 19.90
N LYS A 191 -16.47 1.92 20.62
CA LYS A 191 -16.16 2.06 22.06
C LYS A 191 -14.81 2.69 22.37
N ARG A 192 -14.19 3.35 21.38
CA ARG A 192 -12.86 4.01 21.48
C ARG A 192 -11.72 3.09 21.93
N LEU A 193 -11.79 1.79 21.66
CA LEU A 193 -10.70 0.86 21.97
C LEU A 193 -9.48 1.09 21.06
N ALA A 194 -9.67 1.36 19.77
CA ALA A 194 -8.58 1.59 18.83
C ALA A 194 -7.60 2.71 19.26
N PRO A 195 -8.06 3.91 19.68
CA PRO A 195 -7.18 4.93 20.26
C PRO A 195 -6.32 4.45 21.44
N VAL A 196 -6.87 3.60 22.33
CA VAL A 196 -6.12 3.05 23.47
C VAL A 196 -5.06 2.06 23.00
N MET A 197 -5.37 1.27 21.98
CA MET A 197 -4.41 0.35 21.35
C MET A 197 -3.28 1.09 20.64
N ILE A 198 -3.60 2.18 19.91
CA ILE A 198 -2.59 3.02 19.26
C ILE A 198 -1.65 3.64 20.31
N LYS A 199 -2.18 4.12 21.43
CA LYS A 199 -1.35 4.62 22.55
C LYS A 199 -0.45 3.54 23.15
N GLU A 200 -0.95 2.31 23.30
CA GLU A 200 -0.16 1.21 23.86
C GLU A 200 0.93 0.74 22.89
N VAL A 201 0.67 0.63 21.57
CA VAL A 201 1.73 0.31 20.60
C VAL A 201 2.77 1.41 20.55
N THR A 202 2.35 2.68 20.54
CA THR A 202 3.26 3.84 20.58
C THR A 202 4.18 3.78 21.79
N ARG A 203 3.61 3.48 22.98
CA ARG A 203 4.39 3.33 24.23
C ARG A 203 5.44 2.23 24.12
N ARG A 204 5.07 1.05 23.61
CA ARG A 204 6.01 -0.09 23.47
C ARG A 204 7.08 0.18 22.42
N VAL A 205 6.77 0.92 21.37
CA VAL A 205 7.74 1.37 20.37
C VAL A 205 8.72 2.38 20.96
N HIS A 206 8.22 3.37 21.72
CA HIS A 206 9.06 4.37 22.41
C HIS A 206 9.97 3.76 23.48
N LEU A 207 9.54 2.67 24.15
CA LEU A 207 10.39 1.94 25.10
C LEU A 207 11.63 1.30 24.45
N GLU A 208 11.57 1.00 23.15
CA GLU A 208 12.72 0.52 22.36
C GLU A 208 13.51 1.68 21.74
N ASN A 209 13.27 2.92 22.19
CA ASN A 209 13.88 4.15 21.68
C ASN A 209 13.63 4.42 20.18
N ILE A 210 12.46 4.00 19.69
CA ILE A 210 11.99 4.27 18.32
C ILE A 210 10.81 5.24 18.42
N TRP A 211 10.77 6.27 17.57
CA TRP A 211 9.88 7.43 17.77
C TRP A 211 8.98 7.74 16.58
N GLN A 212 9.13 7.00 15.48
CA GLN A 212 8.40 7.18 14.24
C GLN A 212 7.71 5.88 13.84
N ALA A 213 6.65 6.00 13.04
CA ALA A 213 5.97 4.84 12.47
C ALA A 213 5.49 5.12 11.05
N ALA A 214 5.37 4.09 10.23
CA ALA A 214 4.65 4.12 8.95
C ALA A 214 3.39 3.26 9.05
N TYR A 215 2.29 3.73 8.49
CA TYR A 215 1.04 2.98 8.46
C TYR A 215 0.16 3.40 7.28
N THR A 216 -0.80 2.54 6.93
CA THR A 216 -1.80 2.84 5.91
C THR A 216 -3.21 2.70 6.46
N ALA A 217 -4.16 3.35 5.80
CA ALA A 217 -5.58 3.17 6.06
C ALA A 217 -6.40 3.36 4.78
N GLY A 218 -7.52 2.63 4.66
CA GLY A 218 -8.53 2.86 3.62
C GLY A 218 -9.44 4.07 3.89
N ILE A 219 -9.30 4.72 5.06
CA ILE A 219 -10.00 5.95 5.40
C ILE A 219 -9.02 7.12 5.49
N VAL A 220 -9.51 8.33 5.22
CA VAL A 220 -8.73 9.56 5.37
C VAL A 220 -8.64 9.95 6.84
N LEU A 221 -7.42 10.17 7.32
CA LEU A 221 -7.04 10.66 8.64
C LEU A 221 -6.15 11.92 8.47
N PRO A 222 -5.97 12.78 9.49
CA PRO A 222 -4.98 13.84 9.45
C PRO A 222 -3.56 13.27 9.55
N THR A 223 -2.66 13.48 8.59
CA THR A 223 -2.88 13.84 7.18
C THR A 223 -2.01 12.90 6.34
N PRO A 224 -2.53 12.32 5.23
CA PRO A 224 -1.75 11.36 4.46
C PRO A 224 -0.54 12.03 3.80
N VAL A 225 0.60 11.34 3.77
CA VAL A 225 1.77 11.78 2.99
C VAL A 225 1.56 11.53 1.50
N THR A 226 0.76 10.52 1.14
CA THR A 226 0.29 10.24 -0.22
C THR A 226 -0.96 9.37 -0.18
N THR A 227 -1.62 9.25 -1.34
CA THR A 227 -2.76 8.37 -1.56
C THR A 227 -2.55 7.60 -2.85
N CYS A 228 -2.80 6.30 -2.80
CA CYS A 228 -2.61 5.39 -3.92
C CYS A 228 -3.93 4.69 -4.26
N GLN A 229 -4.22 4.51 -5.54
CA GLN A 229 -5.42 3.84 -6.04
C GLN A 229 -5.15 2.34 -6.19
N TYR A 230 -6.09 1.50 -5.78
CA TYR A 230 -6.04 0.07 -6.14
C TYR A 230 -6.47 -0.13 -7.59
N TRP A 231 -5.79 -1.06 -8.25
CA TRP A 231 -6.04 -1.50 -9.61
C TRP A 231 -6.11 -3.03 -9.66
N HIS A 232 -6.97 -3.55 -10.55
CA HIS A 232 -7.27 -4.98 -10.61
C HIS A 232 -7.15 -5.50 -12.04
N ARG A 233 -6.41 -6.60 -12.21
CA ARG A 233 -6.26 -7.31 -13.47
C ARG A 233 -6.88 -8.70 -13.37
N SER A 234 -7.93 -8.95 -14.14
CA SER A 234 -8.63 -10.23 -14.12
C SER A 234 -7.82 -11.37 -14.73
N LEU A 235 -7.50 -12.40 -13.96
CA LEU A 235 -6.83 -13.62 -14.44
C LEU A 235 -7.82 -14.75 -14.70
N ASN A 236 -8.92 -14.79 -13.93
CA ASN A 236 -10.03 -15.72 -14.08
C ASN A 236 -11.38 -14.97 -14.23
N PRO A 237 -11.66 -14.35 -15.40
CA PRO A 237 -12.83 -13.49 -15.57
C PRO A 237 -14.16 -14.18 -15.28
N LYS A 238 -14.26 -15.48 -15.60
CA LYS A 238 -15.46 -16.26 -15.34
C LYS A 238 -15.78 -16.28 -13.85
N LYS A 239 -14.83 -16.71 -13.02
CA LYS A 239 -15.02 -16.77 -11.56
C LYS A 239 -15.26 -15.38 -10.98
N LEU A 240 -14.50 -14.36 -11.39
CA LEU A 240 -14.65 -12.99 -10.87
C LEU A 240 -16.05 -12.43 -11.14
N ILE A 241 -16.64 -12.72 -12.30
CA ILE A 241 -18.00 -12.30 -12.62
C ILE A 241 -19.03 -13.13 -11.85
N ASP A 242 -18.84 -14.45 -11.76
CA ASP A 242 -19.76 -15.36 -11.07
C ASP A 242 -19.89 -15.03 -9.57
N VAL A 243 -18.84 -14.49 -8.94
CA VAL A 243 -18.83 -14.11 -7.51
C VAL A 243 -19.05 -12.62 -7.27
N GLY A 244 -19.34 -11.83 -8.31
CA GLY A 244 -19.66 -10.41 -8.19
C GLY A 244 -18.45 -9.47 -7.98
N PHE A 245 -17.21 -9.99 -7.98
CA PHE A 245 -15.99 -9.17 -7.90
C PHE A 245 -15.83 -8.25 -9.11
N SER A 246 -16.29 -8.69 -10.28
CA SER A 246 -16.30 -7.90 -11.51
C SER A 246 -17.65 -8.02 -12.19
N ARG A 247 -17.99 -7.05 -13.04
CA ARG A 247 -19.25 -7.04 -13.79
C ARG A 247 -18.96 -7.10 -15.29
N LEU A 248 -19.84 -7.74 -16.06
CA LEU A 248 -19.77 -7.68 -17.52
C LEU A 248 -20.04 -6.24 -17.97
N GLY A 249 -19.11 -5.68 -18.74
CA GLY A 249 -19.31 -4.37 -19.36
C GLY A 249 -20.50 -4.38 -20.32
N ALA A 250 -21.06 -3.20 -20.59
CA ALA A 250 -22.12 -3.05 -21.58
C ALA A 250 -21.66 -3.62 -22.93
N ARG A 251 -22.47 -4.50 -23.53
CA ARG A 251 -22.20 -5.19 -24.82
C ARG A 251 -21.04 -6.21 -24.81
N MET A 252 -20.49 -6.54 -23.64
CA MET A 252 -19.52 -7.63 -23.49
C MET A 252 -20.21 -8.96 -23.22
N THR A 253 -19.70 -10.04 -23.83
CA THR A 253 -20.08 -11.41 -23.47
C THR A 253 -19.00 -12.05 -22.62
N MET A 254 -19.31 -13.13 -21.91
CA MET A 254 -18.33 -13.89 -21.14
C MET A 254 -17.15 -14.33 -22.02
N SER A 255 -17.41 -14.90 -23.20
CA SER A 255 -16.36 -15.35 -24.14
C SER A 255 -15.48 -14.20 -24.64
N ARG A 256 -16.06 -13.02 -24.90
CA ARG A 256 -15.28 -11.83 -25.29
C ARG A 256 -14.39 -11.35 -24.14
N THR A 257 -14.91 -11.37 -22.91
CA THR A 257 -14.16 -10.98 -21.71
C THR A 257 -12.99 -11.93 -21.43
N ILE A 258 -13.22 -13.24 -21.55
CA ILE A 258 -12.16 -14.26 -21.45
C ILE A 258 -11.09 -14.03 -22.53
N LYS A 259 -11.50 -13.75 -23.77
CA LYS A 259 -10.55 -13.47 -24.87
C LYS A 259 -9.77 -12.18 -24.63
N LEU A 260 -10.42 -11.12 -24.14
CA LEU A 260 -9.79 -9.84 -23.83
C LEU A 260 -8.66 -10.00 -22.82
N TYR A 261 -8.89 -10.80 -21.77
CA TYR A 261 -7.96 -10.96 -20.67
C TYR A 261 -7.02 -12.16 -20.81
N LYS A 262 -7.10 -12.91 -21.91
CA LYS A 262 -6.22 -14.06 -22.19
C LYS A 262 -4.75 -13.62 -22.13
N LEU A 263 -3.95 -14.44 -21.46
CA LEU A 263 -2.49 -14.37 -21.37
C LEU A 263 -1.88 -15.58 -22.07
N PRO A 264 -0.62 -15.49 -22.53
CA PRO A 264 0.17 -16.63 -22.97
C PRO A 264 0.28 -17.73 -21.92
N ASP A 265 0.67 -18.92 -22.35
CA ASP A 265 0.83 -20.10 -21.48
C ASP A 265 2.25 -20.24 -20.91
N GLN A 266 3.21 -19.44 -21.42
CA GLN A 266 4.61 -19.40 -20.99
C GLN A 266 5.12 -17.96 -20.99
N THR A 267 6.07 -17.67 -20.11
CA THR A 267 6.76 -16.38 -20.05
C THR A 267 7.58 -16.14 -21.31
N ILE A 268 7.75 -14.87 -21.67
CA ILE A 268 8.35 -14.46 -22.94
C ILE A 268 9.82 -14.06 -22.75
N THR A 269 10.15 -13.40 -21.64
CA THR A 269 11.51 -12.88 -21.41
C THR A 269 12.52 -14.02 -21.22
N PRO A 270 13.59 -14.10 -22.05
CA PRO A 270 14.66 -15.08 -21.86
C PRO A 270 15.36 -14.90 -20.52
N GLY A 271 15.67 -16.00 -19.82
CA GLY A 271 16.31 -15.96 -18.50
C GLY A 271 15.36 -15.61 -17.34
N PHE A 272 14.05 -15.45 -17.60
CA PHE A 272 13.06 -15.29 -16.56
C PHE A 272 12.95 -16.58 -15.73
N ARG A 273 13.35 -16.52 -14.47
CA ARG A 273 13.32 -17.67 -13.54
C ARG A 273 12.96 -17.25 -12.13
N LYS A 274 12.63 -18.24 -11.30
CA LYS A 274 12.35 -18.03 -9.87
C LYS A 274 13.65 -17.60 -9.15
N MET A 275 13.51 -16.71 -8.18
CA MET A 275 14.61 -16.29 -7.31
C MET A 275 15.04 -17.45 -6.39
N GLU A 276 16.35 -17.60 -6.20
CA GLU A 276 16.97 -18.58 -5.31
C GLU A 276 17.81 -17.90 -4.21
N PRO A 277 18.19 -18.61 -3.13
CA PRO A 277 18.92 -18.00 -2.01
C PRO A 277 20.25 -17.33 -2.42
N HIS A 278 20.94 -17.88 -3.41
CA HIS A 278 22.20 -17.32 -3.88
C HIS A 278 22.05 -15.99 -4.64
N ASP A 279 20.83 -15.64 -5.07
CA ASP A 279 20.55 -14.39 -5.78
C ASP A 279 20.36 -13.20 -4.83
N VAL A 280 20.19 -13.43 -3.52
CA VAL A 280 19.88 -12.39 -2.51
C VAL A 280 20.82 -11.18 -2.59
N PRO A 281 22.17 -11.33 -2.68
CA PRO A 281 23.05 -10.17 -2.78
C PRO A 281 22.84 -9.36 -4.07
N ALA A 282 22.54 -10.01 -5.19
CA ALA A 282 22.30 -9.34 -6.47
C ALA A 282 20.97 -8.58 -6.47
N VAL A 283 19.90 -9.22 -5.98
CA VAL A 283 18.58 -8.60 -5.82
C VAL A 283 18.64 -7.43 -4.85
N THR A 284 19.39 -7.55 -3.76
CA THR A 284 19.59 -6.46 -2.78
C THR A 284 20.21 -5.23 -3.43
N ARG A 285 21.28 -5.38 -4.22
CA ARG A 285 21.88 -4.25 -4.93
C ARG A 285 20.92 -3.62 -5.93
N LEU A 286 20.22 -4.44 -6.71
CA LEU A 286 19.26 -4.00 -7.71
C LEU A 286 18.12 -3.19 -7.07
N LEU A 287 17.52 -3.73 -6.01
CA LEU A 287 16.41 -3.12 -5.29
C LEU A 287 16.82 -1.84 -4.57
N ARG A 288 17.95 -1.83 -3.86
CA ARG A 288 18.45 -0.61 -3.20
C ARG A 288 18.72 0.51 -4.20
N ASN A 289 19.28 0.19 -5.37
CA ASN A 289 19.55 1.20 -6.41
C ASN A 289 18.27 1.77 -7.00
N TYR A 290 17.29 0.92 -7.29
CA TYR A 290 15.97 1.34 -7.76
C TYR A 290 15.23 2.17 -6.72
N LEU A 291 15.16 1.71 -5.47
CA LEU A 291 14.38 2.36 -4.44
C LEU A 291 14.90 3.75 -4.04
N LYS A 292 16.19 4.05 -4.25
CA LYS A 292 16.80 5.36 -3.97
C LYS A 292 16.12 6.53 -4.70
N GLN A 293 15.46 6.29 -5.84
CA GLN A 293 14.83 7.37 -6.61
C GLN A 293 13.54 7.90 -5.98
N PHE A 294 12.90 7.13 -5.10
CA PHE A 294 11.64 7.52 -4.45
C PHE A 294 11.88 8.40 -3.23
N VAL A 295 10.90 9.22 -2.86
CA VAL A 295 11.02 10.11 -1.70
C VAL A 295 10.91 9.33 -0.40
N VAL A 296 9.97 8.37 -0.31
CA VAL A 296 9.82 7.49 0.86
C VAL A 296 9.91 6.04 0.40
N ALA A 297 10.88 5.28 0.90
CA ALA A 297 11.09 3.88 0.53
C ALA A 297 11.84 3.13 1.65
N PRO A 298 11.73 1.79 1.73
CA PRO A 298 12.54 1.02 2.66
C PRO A 298 14.04 1.02 2.27
N ASP A 299 14.92 1.00 3.26
CA ASP A 299 16.37 0.77 3.08
C ASP A 299 16.70 -0.68 3.45
N PHE A 300 16.46 -1.60 2.51
CA PHE A 300 16.65 -3.03 2.73
C PHE A 300 18.13 -3.45 2.78
N ASP A 301 18.48 -4.31 3.73
CA ASP A 301 19.70 -5.11 3.69
C ASP A 301 19.45 -6.53 3.16
N GLU A 302 20.49 -7.37 3.13
CA GLU A 302 20.37 -8.74 2.60
C GLU A 302 19.45 -9.63 3.45
N ASN A 303 19.40 -9.43 4.78
CA ASN A 303 18.48 -10.18 5.64
C ASN A 303 17.02 -9.77 5.36
N ASP A 304 16.80 -8.48 5.11
CA ASP A 304 15.48 -8.00 4.72
C ASP A 304 15.05 -8.60 3.38
N VAL A 305 15.93 -8.60 2.37
CA VAL A 305 15.62 -9.18 1.04
C VAL A 305 15.40 -10.69 1.13
N GLU A 306 16.22 -11.41 1.89
CA GLU A 306 16.01 -12.84 2.13
C GLU A 306 14.63 -13.11 2.76
N HIS A 307 14.27 -12.39 3.82
CA HIS A 307 13.00 -12.60 4.51
C HIS A 307 11.78 -12.20 3.68
N TRP A 308 11.82 -11.03 3.04
CA TRP A 308 10.68 -10.45 2.34
C TRP A 308 10.50 -10.97 0.91
N LEU A 309 11.59 -11.33 0.22
CA LEU A 309 11.55 -11.55 -1.22
C LEU A 309 11.97 -12.96 -1.62
N LEU A 310 12.61 -13.76 -0.76
CA LEU A 310 12.86 -15.16 -1.11
C LEU A 310 11.52 -15.91 -1.22
N PRO A 311 11.26 -16.61 -2.33
CA PRO A 311 9.94 -17.18 -2.57
C PRO A 311 9.51 -18.19 -1.49
N LYS A 312 8.30 -17.99 -0.96
CA LYS A 312 7.66 -18.85 0.03
C LYS A 312 6.30 -19.26 -0.47
N GLU A 313 6.09 -20.57 -0.60
CA GLU A 313 4.86 -21.13 -1.16
C GLU A 313 3.62 -20.61 -0.44
N GLY A 314 2.65 -20.13 -1.22
CA GLY A 314 1.39 -19.59 -0.71
C GLY A 314 1.51 -18.24 0.02
N VAL A 315 2.69 -17.60 0.02
CA VAL A 315 2.93 -16.33 0.70
C VAL A 315 3.51 -15.29 -0.26
N VAL A 316 4.72 -15.50 -0.78
CA VAL A 316 5.39 -14.55 -1.68
C VAL A 316 6.06 -15.29 -2.83
N ASP A 317 5.92 -14.74 -4.02
CA ASP A 317 6.48 -15.25 -5.26
C ASP A 317 7.38 -14.18 -5.87
N SER A 318 8.63 -14.53 -6.13
CA SER A 318 9.64 -13.63 -6.68
C SER A 318 10.40 -14.29 -7.82
N TYR A 319 10.61 -13.51 -8.87
CA TYR A 319 11.25 -13.91 -10.11
C TYR A 319 12.26 -12.84 -10.53
N LEU A 320 13.22 -13.26 -11.33
CA LEU A 320 14.27 -12.40 -11.85
C LEU A 320 14.55 -12.72 -13.31
N VAL A 321 15.28 -11.82 -13.97
CA VAL A 321 15.81 -12.04 -15.32
C VAL A 321 17.32 -12.14 -15.24
N GLU A 322 17.83 -13.34 -15.52
CA GLU A 322 19.26 -13.59 -15.66
C GLU A 322 19.67 -13.44 -17.13
N SER A 323 20.63 -12.56 -17.40
CA SER A 323 21.17 -12.36 -18.74
C SER A 323 21.74 -13.68 -19.29
N PRO A 324 21.25 -14.19 -20.45
CA PRO A 324 21.77 -15.42 -21.04
C PRO A 324 23.24 -15.33 -21.47
N GLU A 325 23.76 -14.11 -21.64
CA GLU A 325 25.12 -13.84 -22.12
C GLU A 325 26.12 -13.65 -20.96
N THR A 326 25.71 -12.91 -19.93
CA THR A 326 26.60 -12.51 -18.82
C THR A 326 26.33 -13.23 -17.51
N HIS A 327 25.20 -13.95 -17.41
CA HIS A 327 24.69 -14.55 -16.17
C HIS A 327 24.43 -13.54 -15.04
N GLU A 328 24.38 -12.25 -15.36
CA GLU A 328 24.05 -11.20 -14.40
C GLU A 328 22.54 -11.07 -14.21
N ILE A 329 22.13 -10.82 -12.97
CA ILE A 329 20.74 -10.51 -12.65
C ILE A 329 20.45 -9.06 -13.05
N THR A 330 19.47 -8.88 -13.93
CA THR A 330 19.18 -7.59 -14.56
C THR A 330 17.86 -6.99 -14.09
N ASP A 331 16.82 -7.81 -13.94
CA ASP A 331 15.48 -7.38 -13.57
C ASP A 331 14.93 -8.26 -12.45
N PHE A 332 13.96 -7.75 -11.70
CA PHE A 332 13.32 -8.44 -10.58
C PHE A 332 11.82 -8.09 -10.52
N CYS A 333 10.96 -9.06 -10.23
CA CYS A 333 9.55 -8.79 -9.93
C CYS A 333 9.01 -9.74 -8.86
N SER A 334 8.05 -9.25 -8.08
CA SER A 334 7.48 -10.02 -6.97
C SER A 334 6.00 -9.70 -6.74
N PHE A 335 5.29 -10.67 -6.19
CA PHE A 335 3.94 -10.50 -5.71
C PHE A 335 3.66 -11.42 -4.52
N TYR A 336 2.77 -10.99 -3.62
CA TYR A 336 2.34 -11.80 -2.49
C TYR A 336 0.91 -12.31 -2.65
N THR A 337 0.62 -13.40 -1.96
CA THR A 337 -0.68 -14.08 -1.96
C THR A 337 -1.51 -13.56 -0.80
N LEU A 338 -2.66 -12.98 -1.09
CA LEU A 338 -3.64 -12.62 -0.07
C LEU A 338 -5.03 -13.04 -0.54
N PRO A 339 -5.52 -14.21 -0.09
CA PRO A 339 -6.83 -14.67 -0.48
C PRO A 339 -7.92 -13.89 0.28
N SER A 340 -9.12 -13.84 -0.31
CA SER A 340 -10.32 -13.34 0.34
C SER A 340 -11.36 -14.46 0.45
N SER A 341 -12.03 -14.54 1.60
CA SER A 341 -13.22 -15.37 1.77
C SER A 341 -14.38 -14.75 0.98
N ILE A 342 -15.08 -15.57 0.20
CA ILE A 342 -16.25 -15.17 -0.58
C ILE A 342 -17.49 -15.43 0.25
N LEU A 343 -18.24 -14.38 0.56
CA LEU A 343 -19.42 -14.45 1.41
C LEU A 343 -20.66 -14.70 0.56
N GLY A 344 -21.48 -15.69 0.94
CA GLY A 344 -22.78 -15.94 0.30
C GLY A 344 -22.76 -16.71 -1.02
N SER A 345 -21.60 -17.15 -1.52
CA SER A 345 -21.52 -18.01 -2.71
C SER A 345 -21.65 -19.50 -2.37
N GLN A 346 -22.43 -20.24 -3.15
CA GLN A 346 -22.58 -21.70 -3.00
C GLN A 346 -21.48 -22.50 -3.71
N ASN A 347 -20.82 -21.90 -4.70
CA ASN A 347 -19.89 -22.60 -5.61
C ASN A 347 -18.41 -22.26 -5.34
N HIS A 348 -18.14 -21.12 -4.71
CA HIS A 348 -16.78 -20.64 -4.47
C HIS A 348 -16.63 -20.12 -3.04
N SER A 349 -15.63 -20.62 -2.32
CA SER A 349 -15.35 -20.19 -0.94
C SER A 349 -14.22 -19.16 -0.86
N ILE A 350 -13.27 -19.19 -1.79
CA ILE A 350 -12.04 -18.39 -1.75
C ILE A 350 -11.79 -17.72 -3.10
N LEU A 351 -11.46 -16.42 -3.06
CA LEU A 351 -10.89 -15.64 -4.14
C LEU A 351 -9.37 -15.58 -3.92
N LYS A 352 -8.58 -16.19 -4.82
CA LYS A 352 -7.11 -16.20 -4.70
C LYS A 352 -6.55 -14.97 -5.43
N ALA A 353 -6.09 -13.97 -4.69
CA ALA A 353 -5.56 -12.73 -5.25
C ALA A 353 -4.04 -12.62 -5.05
N ALA A 354 -3.35 -12.22 -6.12
CA ALA A 354 -1.95 -11.80 -6.08
C ALA A 354 -1.91 -10.28 -5.90
N TYR A 355 -0.96 -9.77 -5.11
CA TYR A 355 -0.72 -8.34 -4.94
C TYR A 355 0.71 -8.03 -5.39
N SER A 356 0.84 -7.14 -6.37
CA SER A 356 2.12 -6.60 -6.82
C SER A 356 2.91 -6.08 -5.63
N TYR A 357 4.18 -6.50 -5.51
CA TYR A 357 5.05 -6.10 -4.42
C TYR A 357 6.16 -5.18 -4.94
N TYR A 358 7.42 -5.61 -4.91
CA TYR A 358 8.54 -4.84 -5.47
C TYR A 358 8.90 -5.34 -6.87
N ASN A 359 9.05 -4.41 -7.82
CA ASN A 359 9.41 -4.69 -9.21
C ASN A 359 10.49 -3.71 -9.65
N VAL A 360 11.56 -4.23 -10.24
CA VAL A 360 12.72 -3.47 -10.75
C VAL A 360 12.98 -3.88 -12.19
N SER A 361 12.95 -2.91 -13.09
CA SER A 361 13.19 -3.07 -14.52
C SER A 361 14.40 -2.22 -14.92
N THR A 362 15.41 -2.84 -15.54
CA THR A 362 16.61 -2.18 -16.05
C THR A 362 16.92 -2.53 -17.51
N LYS A 363 16.76 -3.79 -17.91
CA LYS A 363 17.02 -4.27 -19.28
C LYS A 363 15.73 -4.69 -19.97
N THR A 364 14.87 -5.40 -19.26
CA THR A 364 13.55 -5.79 -19.76
C THR A 364 12.57 -4.63 -19.57
N PRO A 365 11.84 -4.17 -20.61
CA PRO A 365 10.81 -3.15 -20.43
C PRO A 365 9.80 -3.53 -19.34
N LEU A 366 9.47 -2.61 -18.43
CA LEU A 366 8.59 -2.88 -17.29
C LEU A 366 7.25 -3.52 -17.70
N LEU A 367 6.68 -3.08 -18.83
CA LEU A 367 5.46 -3.67 -19.40
C LEU A 367 5.60 -5.18 -19.66
N GLN A 368 6.74 -5.59 -20.23
CA GLN A 368 7.01 -6.99 -20.55
C GLN A 368 7.30 -7.80 -19.28
N LEU A 369 8.09 -7.25 -18.36
CA LEU A 369 8.38 -7.89 -17.07
C LEU A 369 7.09 -8.17 -16.28
N MET A 370 6.20 -7.18 -16.19
CA MET A 370 4.93 -7.35 -15.51
C MET A 370 3.96 -8.26 -16.27
N ASN A 371 4.03 -8.32 -17.60
CA ASN A 371 3.28 -9.32 -18.37
C ASN A 371 3.72 -10.75 -18.01
N ASP A 372 5.02 -10.99 -17.84
CA ASP A 372 5.53 -12.30 -17.39
C ASP A 372 5.10 -12.62 -15.95
N ALA A 373 5.09 -11.62 -15.05
CA ALA A 373 4.52 -11.76 -13.70
C ALA A 373 3.03 -12.18 -13.73
N LEU A 374 2.23 -11.60 -14.63
CA LEU A 374 0.82 -11.98 -14.81
C LEU A 374 0.67 -13.41 -15.35
N ILE A 375 1.55 -13.83 -16.26
CA ILE A 375 1.56 -15.20 -16.81
C ILE A 375 1.81 -16.20 -15.69
N VAL A 376 2.86 -16.02 -14.89
CA VAL A 376 3.16 -16.95 -13.78
C VAL A 376 2.08 -16.93 -12.72
N ALA A 377 1.48 -15.77 -12.40
CA ALA A 377 0.33 -15.72 -11.49
C ALA A 377 -0.86 -16.50 -12.05
N LYS A 378 -1.16 -16.40 -13.35
CA LYS A 378 -2.21 -17.20 -13.96
C LYS A 378 -1.89 -18.70 -13.93
N MET A 379 -0.64 -19.09 -14.21
CA MET A 379 -0.19 -20.50 -14.12
C MET A 379 -0.33 -21.06 -12.71
N LYS A 380 -0.21 -20.20 -11.69
CA LYS A 380 -0.42 -20.53 -10.26
C LYS A 380 -1.88 -20.39 -9.82
N GLU A 381 -2.81 -20.32 -10.78
CA GLU A 381 -4.26 -20.31 -10.57
C GLU A 381 -4.75 -19.13 -9.71
N PHE A 382 -4.09 -17.98 -9.78
CA PHE A 382 -4.65 -16.75 -9.22
C PHE A 382 -5.85 -16.29 -10.05
N ASP A 383 -6.85 -15.73 -9.36
CA ASP A 383 -8.09 -15.26 -9.99
C ASP A 383 -7.99 -13.80 -10.43
N VAL A 384 -7.22 -13.00 -9.70
CA VAL A 384 -7.00 -11.57 -9.93
C VAL A 384 -5.59 -11.19 -9.49
N PHE A 385 -5.01 -10.23 -10.20
CA PHE A 385 -3.75 -9.58 -9.83
C PHE A 385 -4.03 -8.12 -9.47
N ASN A 386 -3.72 -7.75 -8.24
CA ASN A 386 -3.94 -6.42 -7.68
C ASN A 386 -2.63 -5.63 -7.71
N ALA A 387 -2.71 -4.33 -7.94
CA ALA A 387 -1.58 -3.43 -7.85
C ALA A 387 -2.04 -2.08 -7.31
N LEU A 388 -1.16 -1.39 -6.58
CA LEU A 388 -1.30 0.05 -6.34
C LEU A 388 -0.60 0.81 -7.46
N ASP A 389 -1.00 2.06 -7.70
CA ASP A 389 -0.32 3.02 -8.58
C ASP A 389 0.96 3.63 -7.97
N VAL A 390 1.55 2.98 -6.96
CA VAL A 390 2.84 3.34 -6.37
C VAL A 390 3.99 3.15 -7.34
N MET A 391 5.12 3.82 -7.09
CA MET A 391 6.34 3.73 -7.90
C MET A 391 6.05 4.02 -9.39
N GLU A 392 6.55 3.18 -10.29
CA GLU A 392 6.36 3.31 -11.73
C GLU A 392 5.20 2.46 -12.25
N ASN A 393 4.32 1.96 -11.37
CA ASN A 393 3.30 0.99 -11.76
C ASN A 393 2.33 1.55 -12.80
N GLU A 394 2.00 2.84 -12.75
CA GLU A 394 1.12 3.50 -13.74
C GLU A 394 1.51 3.24 -15.20
N ASN A 395 2.81 3.04 -15.47
CA ASN A 395 3.34 2.82 -16.81
C ASN A 395 2.85 1.53 -17.47
N PHE A 396 2.43 0.51 -16.69
CA PHE A 396 1.94 -0.76 -17.23
C PHE A 396 0.45 -1.00 -17.01
N LEU A 397 -0.21 -0.30 -16.08
CA LEU A 397 -1.56 -0.65 -15.62
C LEU A 397 -2.57 -0.69 -16.78
N LYS A 398 -2.71 0.41 -17.54
CA LYS A 398 -3.69 0.49 -18.64
C LYS A 398 -3.35 -0.47 -19.77
N GLU A 399 -2.09 -0.51 -20.19
CA GLU A 399 -1.61 -1.36 -21.29
C GLU A 399 -1.78 -2.85 -20.98
N LEU A 400 -1.53 -3.25 -19.73
CA LEU A 400 -1.80 -4.62 -19.27
C LEU A 400 -3.25 -4.82 -18.84
N LYS A 401 -4.17 -3.90 -19.10
CA LYS A 401 -5.62 -4.05 -18.87
C LYS A 401 -6.01 -4.18 -17.39
N PHE A 402 -5.26 -3.54 -16.50
CA PHE A 402 -5.73 -3.29 -15.14
C PHE A 402 -6.86 -2.25 -15.19
N GLY A 403 -7.94 -2.51 -14.46
CA GLY A 403 -9.01 -1.55 -14.22
C GLY A 403 -8.85 -0.88 -12.85
N PRO A 404 -9.15 0.42 -12.72
CA PRO A 404 -9.15 1.07 -11.41
C PRO A 404 -10.25 0.46 -10.54
N GLY A 405 -9.91 0.13 -9.30
CA GLY A 405 -10.85 -0.24 -8.26
C GLY A 405 -11.53 0.98 -7.63
N ASP A 406 -12.37 0.73 -6.63
CA ASP A 406 -12.99 1.75 -5.77
C ASP A 406 -12.12 2.09 -4.54
N GLY A 407 -11.33 1.13 -4.06
CA GLY A 407 -10.46 1.28 -2.90
C GLY A 407 -9.27 2.20 -3.13
N LYS A 408 -9.04 3.11 -2.18
CA LYS A 408 -7.80 3.90 -2.06
C LYS A 408 -7.06 3.51 -0.80
N LEU A 409 -5.73 3.60 -0.85
CA LEU A 409 -4.85 3.40 0.29
C LEU A 409 -4.12 4.70 0.61
N HIS A 410 -4.35 5.21 1.81
CA HIS A 410 -3.71 6.43 2.29
C HIS A 410 -2.50 6.05 3.14
N TYR A 411 -1.35 6.63 2.85
CA TYR A 411 -0.10 6.40 3.57
C TYR A 411 0.15 7.51 4.58
N TYR A 412 0.67 7.16 5.75
CA TYR A 412 0.93 8.07 6.84
C TYR A 412 2.28 7.78 7.48
N LEU A 413 2.92 8.84 7.98
CA LEU A 413 4.05 8.75 8.88
C LEU A 413 3.66 9.37 10.23
N TYR A 414 3.80 8.59 11.29
CA TYR A 414 3.67 9.07 12.67
C TYR A 414 4.98 9.73 13.10
N ASN A 415 4.86 10.90 13.72
CA ASN A 415 5.95 11.73 14.20
C ASN A 415 7.01 12.03 13.14
N TYR A 416 6.59 12.18 11.88
CA TYR A 416 7.47 12.59 10.79
C TYR A 416 6.69 13.44 9.79
N ARG A 417 7.18 14.65 9.51
CA ARG A 417 6.61 15.56 8.51
C ARG A 417 7.37 15.41 7.20
N VAL A 418 6.64 15.34 6.09
CA VAL A 418 7.15 15.51 4.73
C VAL A 418 6.66 16.87 4.23
N LYS A 419 7.54 17.69 3.63
CA LYS A 419 7.20 19.09 3.26
C LYS A 419 6.02 19.22 2.29
N HIS A 420 5.88 18.25 1.40
CA HIS A 420 4.85 18.25 0.37
C HIS A 420 4.14 16.90 0.34
N VAL A 421 2.83 16.93 0.06
CA VAL A 421 2.09 15.71 -0.27
C VAL A 421 2.71 15.12 -1.53
N LEU A 422 3.11 13.86 -1.44
CA LEU A 422 3.80 13.15 -2.51
C LEU A 422 2.79 12.68 -3.56
N ARG A 423 3.24 12.55 -4.81
CA ARG A 423 2.54 11.74 -5.81
C ARG A 423 2.69 10.26 -5.45
N ALA A 424 1.76 9.42 -5.91
CA ALA A 424 1.87 7.97 -5.72
C ALA A 424 3.19 7.42 -6.29
N SER A 425 3.64 7.99 -7.42
CA SER A 425 4.91 7.63 -8.07
C SER A 425 6.17 8.05 -7.33
N GLU A 426 6.06 8.90 -6.30
CA GLU A 426 7.17 9.29 -5.43
C GLU A 426 7.27 8.40 -4.19
N LEU A 427 6.35 7.46 -4.01
CA LEU A 427 6.33 6.48 -2.94
C LEU A 427 6.91 5.14 -3.42
N GLY A 428 7.95 4.67 -2.75
CA GLY A 428 8.59 3.37 -2.93
C GLY A 428 8.31 2.37 -1.81
N LEU A 429 7.23 2.56 -1.05
CA LEU A 429 6.88 1.74 0.12
C LEU A 429 5.58 0.97 -0.12
N VAL A 430 5.64 -0.36 0.01
CA VAL A 430 4.47 -1.24 -0.02
C VAL A 430 4.25 -1.84 1.37
N LEU A 431 3.08 -1.60 1.95
CA LEU A 431 2.66 -2.20 3.22
C LEU A 431 1.70 -3.38 2.96
N LEU A 432 1.79 -4.43 3.78
CA LEU A 432 1.14 -5.73 3.56
C LEU A 432 -0.36 -5.80 3.85
#